data_AF-A0A223V7I6-F1
#
_entry.id   AF-A0A223V7I6-F1
#
_cell.length_a   1.000
_cell.length_b   1.000
_cell.length_c   1.000
_cell.angle_alpha   90.00
_cell.angle_beta   90.00
_cell.angle_gamma   90.00
#
_symmetry.space_group_name_H-M   'P 1'
#
loop_
_entity.id
_entity.type
_entity.pdbx_description
1 polymer ?
#
loop_
_entity_poly.entity_id
_entity_poly.type
_entity_poly.pdbx_seq_one_letter_code
_entity_poly.pdbx_strand_id
1 'polypeptide(L)'
;MSFQRSIKVAFDKTSGEILEADDVFDTAKNSFELRRQYHRDEVELYCCECEQKLNVSGSKYDRLHFKHQPNAAFCYLKETDLSQEETEQLAQLYRGKESARHKTLKNKIAEKLYNLDGVDSICVDDTFIYDGNEKRRPDVYCKYLDKELVFEIQLSDLSLRYIYDRHDFYKRKGVFLIWILDDFDVHGRRQMERDIKYLTDFQNFFKLDESSEPFRLLCTYKYPFLTEDNKLLSKWIEKSVSLGQLKFNVESYQIYYFDYGKKLKVRENEHAKRLQKEREEEVKNKERRRKVVAEEKTNSIIDDLRFLWKNKGYNFSSIEEQMENLDEFELSILNKSDAFKPKDGQPRIHHWFSIAKKGHIGFLEHMIDSSYLEIDLNEKSKDDKTLLATMFENIAIEHKMWLLKRLIRKGYNLKKEDEAILAQIETDPIEYESTLIVFHLANELNGCYLIDELFEHKPLVCIIESAKRDKIIGYRYQKTQWIAFANNAIHSYADYWSYIEKAFKNYGIWEKLMLLDKKKTFQKKLAKFHATNPKQKADCLLLLNTLYPELKHDDESVWYLN
;
A
#
# COMPACT_ATOMS: atom_id res chain seq x y z
N MET A 1 -57.36 22.08 10.50
CA MET A 1 -56.25 22.83 9.87
C MET A 1 -56.58 24.31 9.90
N SER A 2 -55.65 25.14 10.35
CA SER A 2 -55.80 26.60 10.32
C SER A 2 -55.98 27.08 8.86
N PHE A 3 -56.79 28.09 8.63
CA PHE A 3 -56.89 28.72 7.30
C PHE A 3 -55.59 29.45 7.01
N GLN A 4 -54.95 29.12 5.89
CA GLN A 4 -53.70 29.75 5.51
C GLN A 4 -53.92 30.68 4.32
N ARG A 5 -53.49 31.93 4.47
CA ARG A 5 -53.55 32.96 3.42
C ARG A 5 -52.26 32.92 2.61
N SER A 6 -52.37 32.81 1.29
CA SER A 6 -51.22 32.85 0.37
C SER A 6 -50.62 34.26 0.22
N ILE A 7 -51.45 35.29 0.38
CA ILE A 7 -51.03 36.70 0.42
C ILE A 7 -51.32 37.22 1.82
N LYS A 8 -50.27 37.35 2.63
CA LYS A 8 -50.37 37.81 4.02
C LYS A 8 -50.30 39.32 4.19
N VAL A 9 -49.82 40.05 3.19
CA VAL A 9 -49.72 41.52 3.23
C VAL A 9 -50.15 42.15 1.91
N ALA A 10 -50.73 43.34 2.00
CA ALA A 10 -51.07 44.17 0.85
C ALA A 10 -50.64 45.61 1.10
N PHE A 11 -50.14 46.29 0.08
CA PHE A 11 -49.83 47.71 0.14
C PHE A 11 -51.09 48.52 -0.20
N ASP A 12 -51.54 49.38 0.71
CA ASP A 12 -52.61 50.33 0.43
C ASP A 12 -52.03 51.63 -0.11
N LYS A 13 -52.25 51.91 -1.40
CA LYS A 13 -51.77 53.13 -2.05
C LYS A 13 -52.42 54.41 -1.49
N THR A 14 -53.61 54.32 -0.91
CA THR A 14 -54.32 55.50 -0.38
C THR A 14 -53.68 55.98 0.91
N SER A 15 -53.39 55.08 1.85
CA SER A 15 -52.72 55.40 3.13
C SER A 15 -51.19 55.38 3.05
N GLY A 16 -50.63 54.66 2.07
CA GLY A 16 -49.19 54.38 2.00
C GLY A 16 -48.73 53.34 3.02
N GLU A 17 -49.64 52.60 3.64
CA GLU A 17 -49.34 51.59 4.66
C GLU A 17 -49.42 50.16 4.12
N ILE A 18 -48.77 49.23 4.82
CA ILE A 18 -48.86 47.80 4.55
C ILE A 18 -49.87 47.20 5.51
N LEU A 19 -50.92 46.61 4.96
CA LEU A 19 -51.98 45.95 5.71
C LEU A 19 -51.64 44.47 5.90
N GLU A 20 -51.63 44.01 7.14
CA GLU A 20 -51.46 42.60 7.48
C GLU A 20 -52.81 41.88 7.41
N ALA A 21 -52.90 40.86 6.56
CA ALA A 21 -54.13 40.10 6.33
C ALA A 21 -54.64 39.42 7.61
N ASP A 22 -53.73 38.98 8.47
CA ASP A 22 -54.09 38.32 9.73
C ASP A 22 -54.69 39.34 10.73
N ASP A 23 -54.25 40.60 10.73
CA ASP A 23 -54.76 41.66 11.59
C ASP A 23 -56.09 42.25 11.07
N VAL A 24 -56.15 42.60 9.78
CA VAL A 24 -57.33 43.25 9.20
C VAL A 24 -58.50 42.28 9.00
N PHE A 25 -58.21 40.98 8.94
CA PHE A 25 -59.23 39.92 8.87
C PHE A 25 -59.32 39.08 10.15
N ASP A 26 -58.88 39.62 11.30
CA ASP A 26 -58.87 38.92 12.60
C ASP A 26 -60.29 38.64 13.13
N THR A 27 -61.18 39.64 13.06
CA THR A 27 -62.58 39.51 13.46
C THR A 27 -63.53 39.64 12.28
N ALA A 28 -64.74 39.05 12.39
CA ALA A 28 -65.77 39.17 11.37
C ALA A 28 -66.14 40.65 11.11
N LYS A 29 -66.20 41.48 12.16
CA LYS A 29 -66.53 42.91 12.04
C LYS A 29 -65.46 43.67 11.25
N ASN A 30 -64.18 43.50 11.59
CA ASN A 30 -63.06 44.14 10.89
C ASN A 30 -62.94 43.66 9.44
N SER A 31 -63.20 42.37 9.21
CA SER A 31 -63.16 41.76 7.88
C SER A 31 -64.16 42.40 6.91
N PHE A 32 -65.42 42.53 7.31
CA PHE A 32 -66.45 43.15 6.46
C PHE A 32 -66.27 44.67 6.33
N GLU A 33 -65.62 45.32 7.30
CA GLU A 33 -65.28 46.74 7.23
C GLU A 33 -64.24 47.02 6.14
N LEU A 34 -63.12 46.29 6.09
CA LEU A 34 -62.12 46.45 5.03
C LEU A 34 -62.70 46.11 3.65
N ARG A 35 -63.56 45.09 3.57
CA ARG A 35 -64.27 44.77 2.32
C ARG A 35 -65.21 45.88 1.88
N ARG A 36 -65.90 46.54 2.83
CA ARG A 36 -66.76 47.70 2.55
C ARG A 36 -65.93 48.90 2.07
N GLN A 37 -64.82 49.20 2.75
CA GLN A 37 -63.88 50.25 2.36
C GLN A 37 -63.35 50.01 0.94
N TYR A 38 -62.95 48.77 0.63
CA TYR A 38 -62.50 48.38 -0.71
C TYR A 38 -63.56 48.62 -1.79
N HIS A 39 -64.82 48.24 -1.54
CA HIS A 39 -65.91 48.45 -2.50
C HIS A 39 -66.41 49.90 -2.61
N ARG A 40 -66.02 50.77 -1.68
CA ARG A 40 -66.28 52.22 -1.72
C ARG A 40 -65.09 53.02 -2.26
N ASP A 41 -64.06 52.34 -2.74
CA ASP A 41 -62.79 52.94 -3.18
C ASP A 41 -62.12 53.81 -2.09
N GLU A 42 -62.37 53.49 -0.81
CA GLU A 42 -61.74 54.16 0.34
C GLU A 42 -60.31 53.63 0.59
N VAL A 43 -59.97 52.47 0.02
CA VAL A 43 -58.63 51.84 0.06
C VAL A 43 -58.24 51.29 -1.31
N GLU A 44 -56.96 51.34 -1.64
CA GLU A 44 -56.40 50.88 -2.91
C GLU A 44 -55.31 49.82 -2.69
N LEU A 45 -55.70 48.54 -2.71
CA LEU A 45 -54.82 47.44 -2.33
C LEU A 45 -54.02 46.88 -3.51
N TYR A 46 -52.69 46.75 -3.33
CA TYR A 46 -51.75 46.21 -4.32
C TYR A 46 -50.83 45.15 -3.71
N CYS A 47 -50.40 44.21 -4.55
CA CYS A 47 -49.47 43.16 -4.16
C CYS A 47 -48.06 43.72 -3.96
N CYS A 48 -47.43 43.43 -2.82
CA CYS A 48 -46.07 43.88 -2.50
C CYS A 48 -44.98 43.25 -3.38
N GLU A 49 -45.27 42.16 -4.10
CA GLU A 49 -44.30 41.48 -4.97
C GLU A 49 -44.37 41.94 -6.43
N CYS A 50 -45.59 42.09 -6.98
CA CYS A 50 -45.78 42.32 -8.42
C CYS A 50 -46.44 43.67 -8.76
N GLU A 51 -46.84 44.43 -7.75
CA GLU A 51 -47.53 45.73 -7.84
C GLU A 51 -48.85 45.71 -8.62
N GLN A 52 -49.48 44.53 -8.71
CA GLN A 52 -50.80 44.40 -9.32
C GLN A 52 -51.90 44.65 -8.28
N LYS A 53 -53.02 45.25 -8.72
CA LYS A 53 -54.18 45.52 -7.86
C LYS A 53 -54.76 44.21 -7.33
N LEU A 54 -55.04 44.18 -6.02
CA LEU A 54 -55.62 43.05 -5.30
C LEU A 54 -57.13 43.24 -5.10
N ASN A 55 -57.82 42.12 -4.87
CA ASN A 55 -59.20 42.03 -4.41
C ASN A 55 -59.25 41.56 -2.96
N VAL A 56 -60.31 41.97 -2.25
CA VAL A 56 -60.74 41.32 -0.99
C VAL A 56 -61.76 40.23 -1.33
N SER A 57 -61.36 38.97 -1.25
CA SER A 57 -62.17 37.80 -1.63
C SER A 57 -62.58 36.97 -0.42
N GLY A 58 -63.74 36.31 -0.48
CA GLY A 58 -64.20 35.36 0.53
C GLY A 58 -63.93 33.91 0.14
N SER A 59 -63.73 33.05 1.13
CA SER A 59 -63.68 31.58 0.97
C SER A 59 -65.07 30.96 1.16
N LYS A 60 -65.20 29.64 0.92
CA LYS A 60 -66.44 28.86 1.17
C LYS A 60 -66.93 28.92 2.63
N TYR A 61 -66.06 29.30 3.56
CA TYR A 61 -66.36 29.44 4.99
C TYR A 61 -66.39 30.91 5.44
N ASP A 62 -66.67 31.85 4.52
CA ASP A 62 -66.73 33.30 4.74
C ASP A 62 -65.45 33.96 5.29
N ARG A 63 -64.31 33.26 5.22
CA ARG A 63 -63.00 33.84 5.59
C ARG A 63 -62.48 34.72 4.47
N LEU A 64 -62.24 35.99 4.77
CA LEU A 64 -61.70 36.96 3.81
C LEU A 64 -60.16 36.84 3.67
N HIS A 65 -59.68 37.12 2.47
CA HIS A 65 -58.27 37.10 2.10
C HIS A 65 -58.01 38.04 0.92
N PHE A 66 -56.75 38.47 0.79
CA PHE A 66 -56.27 39.16 -0.40
C PHE A 66 -56.11 38.17 -1.55
N LYS A 67 -56.50 38.57 -2.75
CA LYS A 67 -56.42 37.74 -3.96
C LYS A 67 -56.11 38.59 -5.18
N HIS A 68 -55.26 38.09 -6.08
CA HIS A 68 -55.06 38.72 -7.39
C HIS A 68 -56.35 38.70 -8.24
N GLN A 69 -56.49 39.67 -9.16
CA GLN A 69 -57.56 39.69 -10.16
C GLN A 69 -57.52 38.43 -11.06
N PRO A 70 -58.65 37.97 -11.63
CA PRO A 70 -58.70 36.77 -12.47
C PRO A 70 -57.69 36.74 -13.63
N ASN A 71 -57.41 37.89 -14.24
CA ASN A 71 -56.47 38.04 -15.37
C ASN A 71 -55.16 38.74 -14.96
N ALA A 72 -54.78 38.66 -13.68
CA ALA A 72 -53.52 39.21 -13.22
C ALA A 72 -52.34 38.48 -13.88
N ALA A 73 -51.35 39.26 -14.32
CA ALA A 73 -50.06 38.78 -14.80
C ALA A 73 -49.33 37.96 -13.73
N PHE A 74 -48.22 37.32 -14.10
CA PHE A 74 -47.45 36.49 -13.18
C PHE A 74 -47.12 37.24 -11.89
N CYS A 75 -47.27 36.54 -10.77
CA CYS A 75 -46.80 36.99 -9.48
C CYS A 75 -46.24 35.79 -8.75
N TYR A 76 -45.05 35.94 -8.17
CA TYR A 76 -44.39 34.86 -7.44
C TYR A 76 -45.29 34.31 -6.31
N LEU A 77 -46.01 35.20 -5.59
CA LEU A 77 -46.96 34.82 -4.53
C LEU A 77 -48.25 34.14 -5.03
N LYS A 78 -48.52 34.18 -6.33
CA LYS A 78 -49.72 33.58 -6.96
C LYS A 78 -49.40 32.25 -7.63
N GLU A 79 -48.27 32.19 -8.31
CA GLU A 79 -47.91 31.09 -9.22
C GLU A 79 -46.99 30.05 -8.56
N THR A 80 -46.54 30.30 -7.32
CA THR A 80 -45.65 29.40 -6.57
C THR A 80 -46.37 28.79 -5.37
N ASP A 81 -46.29 27.48 -5.22
CA ASP A 81 -46.73 26.78 -4.00
C ASP A 81 -45.72 26.98 -2.87
N LEU A 82 -45.92 28.06 -2.10
CA LEU A 82 -45.10 28.43 -0.94
C LEU A 82 -45.59 27.70 0.32
N SER A 83 -44.65 27.17 1.11
CA SER A 83 -44.93 26.66 2.45
C SER A 83 -45.33 27.78 3.40
N GLN A 84 -45.87 27.40 4.57
CA GLN A 84 -46.24 28.36 5.61
C GLN A 84 -45.04 29.19 6.09
N GLU A 85 -43.89 28.56 6.24
CA GLU A 85 -42.66 29.24 6.66
C GLU A 85 -42.18 30.22 5.59
N GLU A 86 -42.13 29.81 4.31
CA GLU A 86 -41.74 30.70 3.20
C GLU A 86 -42.70 31.89 3.05
N THR A 87 -44.00 31.64 3.20
CA THR A 87 -45.03 32.69 3.15
C THR A 87 -44.84 33.70 4.29
N GLU A 88 -44.50 33.24 5.50
CA GLU A 88 -44.24 34.10 6.65
C GLU A 88 -42.94 34.90 6.48
N GLN A 89 -41.87 34.28 5.97
CA GLN A 89 -40.60 34.94 5.68
C GLN A 89 -40.76 36.05 4.62
N LEU A 90 -41.47 35.77 3.52
CA LEU A 90 -41.77 36.77 2.50
C LEU A 90 -42.68 37.88 3.04
N ALA A 91 -43.69 37.52 3.84
CA ALA A 91 -44.52 38.52 4.51
C ALA A 91 -43.68 39.41 5.43
N GLN A 92 -42.75 38.86 6.20
CA GLN A 92 -41.84 39.64 7.04
C GLN A 92 -40.91 40.55 6.21
N LEU A 93 -40.39 40.05 5.07
CA LEU A 93 -39.61 40.85 4.12
C LEU A 93 -40.42 42.06 3.64
N TYR A 94 -41.65 41.84 3.18
CA TYR A 94 -42.51 42.93 2.69
C TYR A 94 -43.01 43.84 3.82
N ARG A 95 -43.30 43.32 5.02
CA ARG A 95 -43.68 44.11 6.21
C ARG A 95 -42.61 45.08 6.64
N GLY A 96 -41.35 44.69 6.48
CA GLY A 96 -40.23 45.61 6.61
C GLY A 96 -40.43 46.74 5.61
N LYS A 97 -40.95 47.89 6.08
CA LYS A 97 -40.81 49.15 5.34
C LYS A 97 -39.39 49.18 4.82
N GLU A 98 -39.22 49.37 3.51
CA GLU A 98 -37.89 49.40 2.92
C GLU A 98 -36.98 50.25 3.82
N SER A 99 -36.03 49.57 4.47
CA SER A 99 -35.37 50.17 5.60
C SER A 99 -34.59 51.39 5.11
N ALA A 100 -34.42 52.40 5.97
CA ALA A 100 -33.60 53.56 5.60
C ALA A 100 -32.22 53.12 5.08
N ARG A 101 -31.69 52.01 5.61
CA ARG A 101 -30.44 51.39 5.15
C ARG A 101 -30.53 50.84 3.72
N HIS A 102 -31.61 50.13 3.36
CA HIS A 102 -31.80 49.58 2.02
C HIS A 102 -31.81 50.68 0.96
N LYS A 103 -32.63 51.71 1.18
CA LYS A 103 -32.70 52.91 0.32
C LYS A 103 -31.35 53.60 0.19
N THR A 104 -30.65 53.75 1.32
CA THR A 104 -29.32 54.37 1.35
C THR A 104 -28.33 53.58 0.51
N LEU A 105 -28.31 52.25 0.63
CA LEU A 105 -27.38 51.41 -0.11
C LEU A 105 -27.65 51.41 -1.61
N LYS A 106 -28.90 51.30 -2.07
CA LYS A 106 -29.22 51.37 -3.52
C LYS A 106 -28.73 52.66 -4.13
N ASN A 107 -29.06 53.78 -3.49
CA ASN A 107 -28.68 55.10 -3.98
C ASN A 107 -27.16 55.27 -3.99
N LYS A 108 -26.45 54.79 -2.96
CA LYS A 108 -24.97 54.81 -2.93
C LYS A 108 -24.35 53.92 -4.01
N ILE A 109 -24.91 52.75 -4.27
CA ILE A 109 -24.45 51.86 -5.35
C ILE A 109 -24.59 52.61 -6.67
N ALA A 110 -25.76 53.18 -6.97
CA ALA A 110 -26.01 53.91 -8.20
C ALA A 110 -25.10 55.15 -8.36
N GLU A 111 -24.95 55.95 -7.30
CA GLU A 111 -24.07 57.13 -7.29
C GLU A 111 -22.60 56.76 -7.58
N LYS A 112 -22.10 55.70 -6.94
CA LYS A 112 -20.72 55.24 -7.15
C LYS A 112 -20.53 54.61 -8.53
N LEU A 113 -21.54 53.90 -9.06
CA LEU A 113 -21.52 53.35 -10.41
C LEU A 113 -21.53 54.44 -11.49
N TYR A 114 -22.24 55.55 -11.27
CA TYR A 114 -22.32 56.67 -12.22
C TYR A 114 -20.95 57.26 -12.54
N ASN A 115 -20.03 57.24 -11.57
CA ASN A 115 -18.67 57.75 -11.72
C ASN A 115 -17.66 56.70 -12.24
N LEU A 116 -18.13 55.50 -12.62
CA LEU A 116 -17.27 54.39 -13.02
C LEU A 116 -17.19 54.26 -14.55
N ASP A 117 -15.96 54.28 -15.07
CA ASP A 117 -15.71 54.09 -16.51
C ASP A 117 -16.25 52.74 -17.01
N GLY A 118 -16.95 52.79 -18.15
CA GLY A 118 -17.55 51.63 -18.79
C GLY A 118 -18.89 51.20 -18.20
N VAL A 119 -19.48 51.98 -17.27
CA VAL A 119 -20.86 51.78 -16.83
C VAL A 119 -21.80 52.73 -17.57
N ASP A 120 -22.94 52.21 -18.03
CA ASP A 120 -24.05 52.99 -18.58
C ASP A 120 -25.41 52.42 -18.14
N SER A 121 -26.49 53.10 -18.54
CA SER A 121 -27.87 52.63 -18.34
C SER A 121 -28.23 52.28 -16.88
N ILE A 122 -27.87 53.15 -15.92
CA ILE A 122 -28.12 52.93 -14.49
C ILE A 122 -29.58 53.24 -14.16
N CYS A 123 -30.23 52.29 -13.49
CA CYS A 123 -31.64 52.28 -13.16
C CYS A 123 -31.82 51.84 -11.70
N VAL A 124 -32.55 52.61 -10.88
CA VAL A 124 -32.77 52.31 -9.45
C VAL A 124 -34.26 52.11 -9.22
N ASP A 125 -34.65 50.88 -8.95
CA ASP A 125 -36.04 50.45 -8.87
C ASP A 125 -36.89 50.83 -10.11
N ASP A 126 -36.44 51.49 -11.16
CA ASP A 126 -37.37 51.98 -12.20
C ASP A 126 -37.64 50.98 -13.35
N THR A 127 -36.93 49.85 -13.35
CA THR A 127 -36.86 48.94 -14.50
C THR A 127 -37.34 47.54 -14.15
N PHE A 128 -38.25 47.00 -14.98
CA PHE A 128 -38.66 45.60 -14.93
C PHE A 128 -37.94 44.81 -16.02
N ILE A 129 -37.33 43.69 -15.64
CA ILE A 129 -36.80 42.67 -16.55
C ILE A 129 -37.89 41.62 -16.75
N TYR A 130 -38.12 41.19 -17.99
CA TYR A 130 -39.22 40.30 -18.37
C TYR A 130 -38.73 38.95 -18.93
N ASP A 131 -39.32 37.84 -18.44
CA ASP A 131 -39.19 36.49 -18.97
C ASP A 131 -40.55 35.87 -19.33
N GLY A 132 -41.00 36.12 -20.56
CA GLY A 132 -42.35 35.75 -20.96
C GLY A 132 -43.37 36.48 -20.09
N ASN A 133 -44.07 35.73 -19.23
CA ASN A 133 -45.03 36.30 -18.28
C ASN A 133 -44.38 36.67 -16.94
N GLU A 134 -43.23 36.09 -16.57
CA GLU A 134 -42.51 36.43 -15.34
C GLU A 134 -41.83 37.79 -15.50
N LYS A 135 -41.78 38.58 -14.42
CA LYS A 135 -41.02 39.83 -14.38
C LYS A 135 -40.36 40.00 -13.03
N ARG A 136 -39.19 40.64 -13.00
CA ARG A 136 -38.48 41.01 -11.77
C ARG A 136 -38.01 42.46 -11.84
N ARG A 137 -38.01 43.12 -10.69
CA ARG A 137 -37.55 44.49 -10.49
C ARG A 137 -36.29 44.40 -9.61
N PRO A 138 -35.08 44.53 -10.18
CA PRO A 138 -33.85 44.57 -9.40
C PRO A 138 -33.76 45.88 -8.62
N ASP A 139 -33.03 45.86 -7.50
CA ASP A 139 -32.80 47.08 -6.71
C ASP A 139 -31.96 48.11 -7.49
N VAL A 140 -30.91 47.65 -8.17
CA VAL A 140 -30.14 48.47 -9.12
C VAL A 140 -29.83 47.64 -10.36
N TYR A 141 -30.09 48.21 -11.53
CA TYR A 141 -29.66 47.68 -12.82
C TYR A 141 -28.62 48.61 -13.45
N CYS A 142 -27.62 48.05 -14.13
CA CYS A 142 -26.74 48.81 -15.02
C CYS A 142 -26.17 47.92 -16.13
N LYS A 143 -25.58 48.56 -17.14
CA LYS A 143 -24.70 47.89 -18.10
C LYS A 143 -23.26 48.23 -17.77
N TYR A 144 -22.42 47.21 -17.67
CA TYR A 144 -20.99 47.35 -17.52
C TYR A 144 -20.31 46.72 -18.73
N LEU A 145 -19.73 47.56 -19.59
CA LEU A 145 -19.20 47.18 -20.90
C LEU A 145 -20.28 46.46 -21.73
N ASP A 146 -20.03 45.20 -22.09
CA ASP A 146 -20.92 44.31 -22.84
C ASP A 146 -21.86 43.48 -21.95
N LYS A 147 -21.92 43.74 -20.64
CA LYS A 147 -22.61 42.88 -19.66
C LYS A 147 -23.72 43.64 -18.94
N GLU A 148 -24.87 43.00 -18.81
CA GLU A 148 -25.97 43.50 -17.98
C GLU A 148 -25.79 42.99 -16.54
N LEU A 149 -25.82 43.91 -15.58
CA LEU A 149 -25.65 43.62 -14.15
C LEU A 149 -26.90 44.04 -13.38
N VAL A 150 -27.27 43.21 -12.42
CA VAL A 150 -28.26 43.57 -11.40
C VAL A 150 -27.67 43.41 -10.02
N PHE A 151 -27.95 44.36 -9.15
CA PHE A 151 -27.65 44.30 -7.73
C PHE A 151 -28.94 44.02 -6.98
N GLU A 152 -28.88 43.05 -6.08
CA GLU A 152 -29.97 42.73 -5.15
C GLU A 152 -29.41 42.88 -3.73
N ILE A 153 -29.99 43.78 -2.96
CA ILE A 153 -29.53 44.12 -1.62
C ILE A 153 -30.32 43.31 -0.61
N GLN A 154 -29.61 42.63 0.28
CA GLN A 154 -30.24 41.80 1.29
C GLN A 154 -29.89 42.25 2.69
N LEU A 155 -30.93 42.54 3.49
CA LEU A 155 -30.82 43.00 4.89
C LEU A 155 -31.50 42.07 5.90
N SER A 156 -32.28 41.08 5.46
CA SER A 156 -33.01 40.14 6.34
C SER A 156 -32.84 38.69 5.87
N ASP A 157 -33.35 37.71 6.62
CA ASP A 157 -33.32 36.31 6.20
C ASP A 157 -34.28 36.07 5.02
N LEU A 158 -33.79 35.49 3.92
CA LEU A 158 -34.59 35.04 2.77
C LEU A 158 -34.57 33.51 2.69
N SER A 159 -35.65 32.93 2.16
CA SER A 159 -35.65 31.50 1.85
C SER A 159 -34.67 31.20 0.72
N LEU A 160 -33.98 30.06 0.79
CA LEU A 160 -33.07 29.61 -0.26
C LEU A 160 -33.78 29.51 -1.61
N ARG A 161 -35.02 29.00 -1.62
CA ARG A 161 -35.83 28.87 -2.82
C ARG A 161 -36.00 30.21 -3.53
N TYR A 162 -36.34 31.27 -2.79
CA TYR A 162 -36.51 32.60 -3.35
C TYR A 162 -35.19 33.14 -3.98
N ILE A 163 -34.05 32.87 -3.34
CA ILE A 163 -32.75 33.29 -3.88
C ILE A 163 -32.39 32.52 -5.16
N TYR A 164 -32.61 31.20 -5.17
CA TYR A 164 -32.42 30.38 -6.37
C TYR A 164 -33.34 30.79 -7.51
N ASP A 165 -34.61 31.11 -7.23
CA ASP A 165 -35.57 31.53 -8.25
C ASP A 165 -35.15 32.87 -8.90
N ARG A 166 -34.63 33.82 -8.11
CA ARG A 166 -34.04 35.07 -8.66
C ARG A 166 -32.79 34.80 -9.49
N HIS A 167 -31.90 33.95 -9.00
CA HIS A 167 -30.70 33.56 -9.72
C HIS A 167 -31.06 32.93 -11.08
N ASP A 168 -31.98 31.96 -11.08
CA ASP A 168 -32.40 31.26 -12.29
C ASP A 168 -33.12 32.19 -13.26
N PHE A 169 -33.92 33.15 -12.77
CA PHE A 169 -34.52 34.18 -13.60
C PHE A 169 -33.47 35.02 -14.35
N TYR A 170 -32.50 35.60 -13.63
CA TYR A 170 -31.47 36.43 -14.26
C TYR A 170 -30.53 35.62 -15.15
N LYS A 171 -30.21 34.38 -14.76
CA LYS A 171 -29.46 33.42 -15.59
C LYS A 171 -30.15 33.14 -16.92
N ARG A 172 -31.47 32.89 -16.93
CA ARG A 172 -32.23 32.70 -18.18
C ARG A 172 -32.24 33.95 -19.07
N LYS A 173 -32.18 35.14 -18.46
CA LYS A 173 -32.06 36.42 -19.18
C LYS A 173 -30.65 36.74 -19.67
N GLY A 174 -29.65 36.02 -19.17
CA GLY A 174 -28.26 36.32 -19.44
C GLY A 174 -27.74 37.57 -18.72
N VAL A 175 -28.33 37.88 -17.57
CA VAL A 175 -27.99 39.05 -16.73
C VAL A 175 -27.22 38.56 -15.51
N PHE A 176 -26.09 39.21 -15.18
CA PHE A 176 -25.28 38.83 -14.03
C PHE A 176 -25.86 39.38 -12.73
N LEU A 177 -26.05 38.49 -11.76
CA LEU A 177 -26.59 38.83 -10.44
C LEU A 177 -25.48 39.08 -9.41
N ILE A 178 -25.55 40.23 -8.73
CA ILE A 178 -24.67 40.62 -7.63
C ILE A 178 -25.50 40.77 -6.35
N TRP A 179 -25.36 39.81 -5.44
CA TRP A 179 -25.95 39.92 -4.10
C TRP A 179 -25.10 40.82 -3.20
N ILE A 180 -25.71 41.88 -2.65
CA ILE A 180 -25.11 42.77 -1.66
C ILE A 180 -25.64 42.37 -0.27
N LEU A 181 -24.83 41.64 0.47
CA LEU A 181 -25.20 41.03 1.75
C LEU A 181 -24.68 41.87 2.94
N ASP A 182 -25.28 43.03 3.19
CA ASP A 182 -24.75 44.04 4.12
C ASP A 182 -24.54 43.51 5.57
N ASP A 183 -25.53 42.79 6.12
CA ASP A 183 -25.51 42.26 7.49
C ASP A 183 -25.00 40.81 7.60
N PHE A 184 -24.43 40.25 6.53
CA PHE A 184 -24.00 38.85 6.53
C PHE A 184 -22.64 38.66 7.24
N ASP A 185 -22.58 37.68 8.15
CA ASP A 185 -21.34 37.22 8.78
C ASP A 185 -20.99 35.78 8.35
N VAL A 186 -19.84 35.60 7.69
CA VAL A 186 -19.31 34.29 7.31
C VAL A 186 -18.99 33.38 8.50
N HIS A 187 -18.79 33.95 9.70
CA HIS A 187 -18.56 33.22 10.94
C HIS A 187 -19.84 33.04 11.77
N GLY A 188 -20.94 33.62 11.32
CA GLY A 188 -22.22 33.54 11.99
C GLY A 188 -22.78 32.11 12.04
N ARG A 189 -23.68 31.91 13.01
CA ARG A 189 -24.27 30.59 13.35
C ARG A 189 -25.73 30.44 12.95
N ARG A 190 -26.37 31.49 12.41
CA ARG A 190 -27.76 31.44 11.94
C ARG A 190 -27.86 30.48 10.75
N GLN A 191 -29.06 29.91 10.57
CA GLN A 191 -29.32 28.94 9.50
C GLN A 191 -29.08 29.57 8.11
N MET A 192 -29.56 30.81 7.90
CA MET A 192 -29.31 31.59 6.69
C MET A 192 -27.81 31.77 6.40
N GLU A 193 -27.00 32.04 7.41
CA GLU A 193 -25.54 32.24 7.24
C GLU A 193 -24.81 30.95 6.84
N ARG A 194 -25.36 29.79 7.22
CA ARG A 194 -24.86 28.47 6.82
C ARG A 194 -25.28 28.12 5.40
N ASP A 195 -26.50 28.50 5.05
CA ASP A 195 -27.10 28.17 3.77
C ASP A 195 -26.58 29.07 2.63
N ILE A 196 -26.34 30.35 2.92
CA ILE A 196 -25.72 31.32 2.00
C ILE A 196 -24.32 30.89 1.57
N LYS A 197 -23.59 30.12 2.39
CA LYS A 197 -22.24 29.64 2.06
C LYS A 197 -22.19 28.79 0.78
N TYR A 198 -23.32 28.25 0.35
CA TYR A 198 -23.45 27.42 -0.86
C TYR A 198 -24.26 28.10 -1.97
N LEU A 199 -24.60 29.38 -1.81
CA LEU A 199 -25.44 30.14 -2.73
C LEU A 199 -24.71 30.52 -4.02
N THR A 200 -23.40 30.68 -3.94
CA THR A 200 -22.55 30.94 -5.11
C THR A 200 -21.59 29.77 -5.34
N ASP A 201 -21.40 29.38 -6.59
CA ASP A 201 -20.50 28.29 -7.00
C ASP A 201 -19.07 28.54 -6.51
N PHE A 202 -18.71 29.82 -6.39
CA PHE A 202 -17.39 30.29 -6.03
C PHE A 202 -17.23 30.63 -4.54
N GLN A 203 -18.33 30.66 -3.76
CA GLN A 203 -18.35 31.06 -2.35
C GLN A 203 -17.78 32.46 -2.10
N ASN A 204 -18.18 33.41 -2.95
CA ASN A 204 -17.82 34.82 -2.85
C ASN A 204 -19.04 35.61 -2.38
N PHE A 205 -18.86 36.42 -1.34
CA PHE A 205 -19.91 37.27 -0.77
C PHE A 205 -19.50 38.72 -0.90
N PHE A 206 -20.43 39.56 -1.33
CA PHE A 206 -20.15 40.96 -1.61
C PHE A 206 -20.91 41.88 -0.65
N LYS A 207 -20.22 42.91 -0.17
CA LYS A 207 -20.80 44.09 0.47
C LYS A 207 -20.31 45.32 -0.28
N LEU A 208 -21.04 46.43 -0.21
CA LEU A 208 -20.52 47.70 -0.71
C LEU A 208 -19.35 48.14 0.20
N ASP A 209 -18.21 48.48 -0.40
CA ASP A 209 -17.13 49.14 0.33
C ASP A 209 -17.45 50.64 0.45
N GLU A 210 -18.23 50.99 1.48
CA GLU A 210 -18.65 52.37 1.72
C GLU A 210 -17.48 53.31 2.05
N SER A 211 -16.34 52.76 2.49
CA SER A 211 -15.14 53.53 2.83
C SER A 211 -14.32 53.95 1.60
N SER A 212 -14.55 53.30 0.46
CA SER A 212 -13.85 53.60 -0.78
C SER A 212 -14.57 54.69 -1.56
N GLU A 213 -13.86 55.72 -2.00
CA GLU A 213 -14.40 56.74 -2.92
C GLU A 213 -14.94 56.13 -4.24
N PRO A 214 -14.14 55.40 -5.04
CA PRO A 214 -14.66 54.71 -6.23
C PRO A 214 -15.56 53.52 -5.88
N PHE A 215 -16.38 53.08 -6.83
CA PHE A 215 -17.19 51.86 -6.66
C PHE A 215 -16.30 50.64 -6.43
N ARG A 216 -16.40 50.06 -5.23
CA ARG A 216 -15.73 48.81 -4.84
C ARG A 216 -16.67 47.95 -4.00
N LEU A 217 -16.43 46.64 -4.07
CA LEU A 217 -17.12 45.65 -3.25
C LEU A 217 -16.12 45.02 -2.28
N LEU A 218 -16.48 44.93 -1.01
CA LEU A 218 -15.80 44.03 -0.08
C LEU A 218 -16.20 42.61 -0.45
N CYS A 219 -15.25 41.85 -0.99
CA CYS A 219 -15.42 40.45 -1.34
C CYS A 219 -14.84 39.57 -0.23
N THR A 220 -15.70 38.83 0.45
CA THR A 220 -15.32 37.80 1.41
C THR A 220 -15.38 36.45 0.74
N TYR A 221 -14.24 35.75 0.68
CA TYR A 221 -14.09 34.48 -0.02
C TYR A 221 -13.30 33.47 0.81
N LYS A 222 -13.57 32.19 0.56
CA LYS A 222 -12.90 31.09 1.24
C LYS A 222 -11.56 30.80 0.57
N TYR A 223 -10.51 30.58 1.36
CA TYR A 223 -9.16 30.31 0.87
C TYR A 223 -8.59 29.03 1.48
N PRO A 224 -8.25 28.00 0.68
CA PRO A 224 -7.65 26.77 1.15
C PRO A 224 -6.13 26.88 1.24
N PHE A 225 -5.56 26.36 2.32
CA PHE A 225 -4.12 26.36 2.56
C PHE A 225 -3.66 25.08 3.26
N LEU A 226 -2.38 24.75 3.09
CA LEU A 226 -1.72 23.67 3.80
C LEU A 226 -0.90 24.23 4.95
N THR A 227 -1.02 23.61 6.12
CA THR A 227 -0.19 23.90 7.28
C THR A 227 1.19 23.23 7.16
N GLU A 228 2.08 23.51 8.13
CA GLU A 228 3.39 22.85 8.23
C GLU A 228 3.26 21.36 8.57
N ASP A 229 2.27 20.98 9.40
CA ASP A 229 1.90 19.59 9.71
C ASP A 229 1.03 18.93 8.63
N ASN A 230 1.12 19.45 7.39
CA ASN A 230 0.47 18.92 6.20
C ASN A 230 -1.07 18.74 6.32
N LYS A 231 -1.76 19.60 7.07
CA LYS A 231 -3.24 19.62 7.13
C LYS A 231 -3.81 20.58 6.11
N LEU A 232 -4.80 20.12 5.35
CA LEU A 232 -5.58 20.97 4.45
C LEU A 232 -6.70 21.67 5.22
N LEU A 233 -6.55 22.98 5.41
CA LEU A 233 -7.50 23.84 6.10
C LEU A 233 -8.01 24.95 5.19
N SER A 234 -9.03 25.67 5.65
CA SER A 234 -9.59 26.83 4.95
C SER A 234 -9.81 27.98 5.90
N LYS A 235 -9.61 29.21 5.43
CA LYS A 235 -9.93 30.44 6.14
C LYS A 235 -10.73 31.40 5.26
N TRP A 236 -11.53 32.27 5.86
CA TRP A 236 -12.18 33.37 5.12
C TRP A 236 -11.21 34.54 5.03
N ILE A 237 -11.18 35.18 3.86
CA ILE A 237 -10.39 36.38 3.59
C ILE A 237 -11.33 37.40 2.99
N GLU A 238 -11.25 38.64 3.46
CA GLU A 238 -11.97 39.77 2.90
C GLU A 238 -11.01 40.64 2.08
N LYS A 239 -11.47 41.13 0.93
CA LYS A 239 -10.71 42.05 0.08
C LYS A 239 -11.64 43.02 -0.62
N SER A 240 -11.31 44.31 -0.56
CA SER A 240 -11.95 45.32 -1.40
C SER A 240 -11.54 45.17 -2.86
N VAL A 241 -12.50 44.99 -3.77
CA VAL A 241 -12.29 44.71 -5.20
C VAL A 241 -13.11 45.64 -6.09
N SER A 242 -12.55 46.04 -7.23
CA SER A 242 -13.30 46.81 -8.25
C SER A 242 -14.05 45.86 -9.22
N LEU A 243 -15.01 46.39 -9.99
CA LEU A 243 -15.71 45.60 -11.01
C LEU A 243 -14.76 44.95 -12.02
N GLY A 244 -13.71 45.65 -12.44
CA GLY A 244 -12.70 45.12 -13.36
C GLY A 244 -11.83 43.99 -12.79
N GLN A 245 -11.85 43.77 -11.47
CA GLN A 245 -11.16 42.64 -10.82
C GLN A 245 -12.06 41.40 -10.68
N LEU A 246 -13.36 41.55 -10.91
CA LEU A 246 -14.32 40.46 -10.89
C LEU A 246 -14.24 39.64 -12.18
N LYS A 247 -14.57 38.37 -12.05
CA LYS A 247 -14.71 37.41 -13.14
C LYS A 247 -16.19 37.09 -13.29
N PHE A 248 -16.57 36.90 -14.55
CA PHE A 248 -17.94 36.69 -14.97
C PHE A 248 -18.04 35.26 -15.48
N ASN A 249 -18.74 34.38 -14.75
CA ASN A 249 -18.97 33.02 -15.21
C ASN A 249 -20.22 33.00 -16.10
N VAL A 250 -20.06 32.72 -17.38
CA VAL A 250 -21.17 32.71 -18.36
C VAL A 250 -22.08 31.49 -18.26
N GLU A 251 -21.67 30.43 -17.56
CA GLU A 251 -22.49 29.22 -17.39
C GLU A 251 -23.48 29.38 -16.24
N SER A 252 -23.06 30.00 -15.14
CA SER A 252 -23.90 30.28 -13.98
C SER A 252 -24.45 31.69 -13.95
N TYR A 253 -23.95 32.61 -14.79
CA TYR A 253 -24.24 34.05 -14.72
C TYR A 253 -23.98 34.65 -13.32
N GLN A 254 -23.00 34.07 -12.62
CA GLN A 254 -22.50 34.56 -11.34
C GLN A 254 -21.20 35.34 -11.54
N ILE A 255 -20.97 36.28 -10.64
CA ILE A 255 -19.70 36.99 -10.53
C ILE A 255 -18.88 36.46 -9.35
N TYR A 256 -17.56 36.51 -9.48
CA TYR A 256 -16.66 36.09 -8.41
C TYR A 256 -15.30 36.77 -8.54
N TYR A 257 -14.62 36.98 -7.43
CA TYR A 257 -13.23 37.41 -7.42
C TYR A 257 -12.28 36.21 -7.33
N PHE A 258 -12.60 35.26 -6.45
CA PHE A 258 -11.75 34.11 -6.13
C PHE A 258 -12.46 32.77 -6.37
N ASP A 259 -11.80 31.84 -7.06
CA ASP A 259 -12.35 30.51 -7.31
C ASP A 259 -11.86 29.53 -6.24
N TYR A 260 -12.68 29.32 -5.20
CA TYR A 260 -12.36 28.41 -4.11
C TYR A 260 -12.19 26.97 -4.59
N GLY A 261 -13.11 26.46 -5.42
CA GLY A 261 -13.10 25.09 -5.90
C GLY A 261 -11.84 24.77 -6.72
N LYS A 262 -11.44 25.67 -7.61
CA LYS A 262 -10.20 25.52 -8.38
C LYS A 262 -8.95 25.55 -7.49
N LYS A 263 -8.87 26.47 -6.52
CA LYS A 263 -7.71 26.52 -5.63
C LYS A 263 -7.66 25.32 -4.69
N LEU A 264 -8.81 24.84 -4.22
CA LEU A 264 -8.91 23.67 -3.35
C LEU A 264 -8.34 22.43 -4.05
N LYS A 265 -8.75 22.17 -5.30
CA LYS A 265 -8.20 21.06 -6.10
C LYS A 265 -6.67 21.11 -6.24
N VAL A 266 -6.09 22.31 -6.41
CA VAL A 266 -4.63 22.47 -6.45
C VAL A 266 -4.00 22.08 -5.11
N ARG A 267 -4.58 22.51 -3.99
CA ARG A 267 -4.09 22.18 -2.64
C ARG A 267 -4.28 20.72 -2.26
N GLU A 268 -5.38 20.09 -2.69
CA GLU A 268 -5.62 18.66 -2.51
C GLU A 268 -4.54 17.82 -3.21
N ASN A 269 -4.17 18.21 -4.44
CA ASN A 269 -3.07 17.57 -5.16
C ASN A 269 -1.71 17.78 -4.48
N GLU A 270 -1.44 18.97 -3.95
CA GLU A 270 -0.23 19.24 -3.16
C GLU A 270 -0.18 18.39 -1.88
N HIS A 271 -1.31 18.29 -1.17
CA HIS A 271 -1.47 17.47 0.04
C HIS A 271 -1.18 15.99 -0.24
N ALA A 272 -1.79 15.44 -1.29
CA ALA A 272 -1.59 14.05 -1.69
C ALA A 272 -0.12 13.75 -2.02
N LYS A 273 0.57 14.68 -2.71
CA LYS A 273 2.00 14.55 -3.01
C LYS A 273 2.87 14.55 -1.76
N ARG A 274 2.58 15.42 -0.78
CA ARG A 274 3.31 15.45 0.51
C ARG A 274 3.09 14.15 1.30
N LEU A 275 1.85 13.67 1.38
CA LEU A 275 1.52 12.44 2.07
C LEU A 275 2.22 11.22 1.45
N GLN A 276 2.31 11.17 0.13
CA GLN A 276 3.06 10.12 -0.57
C GLN A 276 4.55 10.15 -0.22
N LYS A 277 5.16 11.34 -0.22
CA LYS A 277 6.57 11.52 0.15
C LYS A 277 6.86 11.12 1.60
N GLU A 278 5.97 11.48 2.53
CA GLU A 278 6.07 11.09 3.95
C GLU A 278 6.05 9.57 4.12
N ARG A 279 5.15 8.87 3.41
CA ARG A 279 5.10 7.39 3.42
C ARG A 279 6.36 6.76 2.84
N GLU A 280 6.88 7.29 1.74
CA GLU A 280 8.13 6.79 1.13
C GLU A 280 9.33 6.98 2.08
N GLU A 281 9.38 8.08 2.80
CA GLU A 281 10.43 8.37 3.78
C GLU A 281 10.30 7.47 5.02
N GLU A 282 9.08 7.18 5.48
CA GLU A 282 8.81 6.22 6.56
C GLU A 282 9.26 4.80 6.19
N VAL A 283 8.95 4.34 4.97
CA VAL A 283 9.40 3.02 4.47
C VAL A 283 10.92 2.95 4.44
N LYS A 284 11.60 3.94 3.86
CA LYS A 284 13.07 4.01 3.82
C LYS A 284 13.67 4.02 5.23
N ASN A 285 13.07 4.75 6.17
CA ASN A 285 13.53 4.78 7.55
C ASN A 285 13.37 3.43 8.24
N LYS A 286 12.26 2.71 7.98
CA LYS A 286 12.03 1.36 8.51
C LYS A 286 13.05 0.36 7.95
N GLU A 287 13.32 0.41 6.65
CA GLU A 287 14.35 -0.42 6.00
C GLU A 287 15.74 -0.13 6.57
N ARG A 288 16.10 1.14 6.74
CA ARG A 288 17.38 1.55 7.36
C ARG A 288 17.51 1.01 8.78
N ARG A 289 16.46 1.14 9.60
CA ARG A 289 16.46 0.60 10.97
C ARG A 289 16.61 -0.92 11.00
N ARG A 290 15.88 -1.63 10.13
CA ARG A 290 16.00 -3.09 10.01
C ARG A 290 17.44 -3.49 9.63
N LYS A 291 18.06 -2.77 8.71
CA LYS A 291 19.45 -3.01 8.32
C LYS A 291 20.44 -2.81 9.47
N VAL A 292 20.29 -1.74 10.25
CA VAL A 292 21.15 -1.49 11.43
C VAL A 292 21.05 -2.63 12.44
N VAL A 293 19.82 -3.08 12.76
CA VAL A 293 19.61 -4.21 13.68
C VAL A 293 20.24 -5.50 13.13
N ALA A 294 20.09 -5.77 11.83
CA ALA A 294 20.72 -6.91 11.18
C ALA A 294 22.26 -6.85 11.25
N GLU A 295 22.85 -5.68 11.04
CA GLU A 295 24.29 -5.43 11.15
C GLU A 295 24.78 -5.61 12.59
N GLU A 296 24.02 -5.17 13.60
CA GLU A 296 24.35 -5.37 15.02
C GLU A 296 24.36 -6.87 15.40
N LYS A 297 23.32 -7.61 15.03
CA LYS A 297 23.26 -9.07 15.21
C LYS A 297 24.41 -9.79 14.52
N THR A 298 24.68 -9.40 13.27
CA THR A 298 25.80 -9.94 12.47
C THR A 298 27.14 -9.72 13.17
N ASN A 299 27.38 -8.50 13.67
CA ASN A 299 28.63 -8.18 14.36
C ASN A 299 28.79 -8.97 15.66
N SER A 300 27.70 -9.16 16.42
CA SER A 300 27.70 -10.00 17.63
C SER A 300 28.18 -11.42 17.33
N ILE A 301 27.58 -12.07 16.32
CA ILE A 301 27.96 -13.42 15.87
C ILE A 301 29.43 -13.46 15.44
N ILE A 302 29.87 -12.48 14.65
CA ILE A 302 31.25 -12.41 14.17
C ILE A 302 32.24 -12.23 15.33
N ASP A 303 31.91 -11.41 16.32
CA ASP A 303 32.77 -11.17 17.48
C ASP A 303 32.87 -12.41 18.37
N ASP A 304 31.78 -13.17 18.53
CA ASP A 304 31.79 -14.46 19.21
C ASP A 304 32.64 -15.49 18.46
N LEU A 305 32.51 -15.57 17.13
CA LEU A 305 33.37 -16.41 16.28
C LEU A 305 34.85 -16.03 16.43
N ARG A 306 35.17 -14.73 16.41
CA ARG A 306 36.55 -14.23 16.61
C ARG A 306 37.05 -14.56 18.02
N PHE A 307 36.21 -14.45 19.03
CA PHE A 307 36.54 -14.81 20.40
C PHE A 307 36.88 -16.30 20.51
N LEU A 308 36.04 -17.18 19.95
CA LEU A 308 36.30 -18.62 19.95
C LEU A 308 37.56 -18.97 19.16
N TRP A 309 37.79 -18.34 17.99
CA TRP A 309 39.03 -18.50 17.24
C TRP A 309 40.26 -18.14 18.08
N LYS A 310 40.26 -16.96 18.71
CA LYS A 310 41.39 -16.45 19.51
C LYS A 310 41.68 -17.35 20.71
N ASN A 311 40.65 -17.88 21.36
CA ASN A 311 40.76 -18.69 22.57
C ASN A 311 40.78 -20.19 22.31
N LYS A 312 40.71 -20.63 21.05
CA LYS A 312 40.67 -22.05 20.67
C LYS A 312 39.48 -22.79 21.31
N GLY A 313 38.35 -22.09 21.39
CA GLY A 313 37.11 -22.64 21.94
C GLY A 313 36.49 -23.68 21.01
N TYR A 314 35.68 -24.56 21.59
CA TYR A 314 34.99 -25.65 20.87
C TYR A 314 33.46 -25.63 21.04
N ASN A 315 32.93 -24.76 21.91
CA ASN A 315 31.49 -24.65 22.12
C ASN A 315 30.92 -23.52 21.25
N PHE A 316 30.18 -23.89 20.21
CA PHE A 316 29.51 -22.98 19.28
C PHE A 316 28.00 -22.94 19.48
N SER A 317 27.44 -23.58 20.52
CA SER A 317 25.99 -23.72 20.68
C SER A 317 25.26 -22.37 20.72
N SER A 318 25.84 -21.39 21.41
CA SER A 318 25.26 -20.04 21.49
C SER A 318 25.33 -19.30 20.15
N ILE A 319 26.35 -19.55 19.33
CA ILE A 319 26.48 -18.95 18.00
C ILE A 319 25.47 -19.58 17.04
N GLU A 320 25.32 -20.91 17.07
CA GLU A 320 24.32 -21.63 16.28
C GLU A 320 22.90 -21.15 16.64
N GLU A 321 22.58 -20.99 17.93
CA GLU A 321 21.30 -20.44 18.37
C GLU A 321 21.09 -18.99 17.88
N GLN A 322 22.13 -18.16 17.91
CA GLN A 322 22.05 -16.80 17.35
C GLN A 322 21.78 -16.83 15.84
N MET A 323 22.44 -17.70 15.09
CA MET A 323 22.26 -17.86 13.64
C MET A 323 20.88 -18.42 13.28
N GLU A 324 20.37 -19.40 14.04
CA GLU A 324 19.03 -19.97 13.88
C GLU A 324 17.92 -18.91 14.06
N ASN A 325 18.14 -17.96 14.96
CA ASN A 325 17.20 -16.88 15.23
C ASN A 325 17.24 -15.72 14.20
N LEU A 326 18.11 -15.79 13.19
CA LEU A 326 18.15 -14.80 12.12
C LEU A 326 17.09 -15.10 11.06
N ASP A 327 16.44 -14.05 10.56
CA ASP A 327 15.61 -14.18 9.36
C ASP A 327 16.45 -14.23 8.07
N GLU A 328 15.83 -14.57 6.93
CA GLU A 328 16.54 -14.68 5.64
C GLU A 328 17.30 -13.39 5.25
N PHE A 329 16.75 -12.22 5.56
CA PHE A 329 17.40 -10.95 5.25
C PHE A 329 18.64 -10.77 6.13
N GLU A 330 18.53 -11.06 7.42
CA GLU A 330 19.61 -11.01 8.39
C GLU A 330 20.72 -12.02 8.06
N LEU A 331 20.39 -13.26 7.70
CA LEU A 331 21.33 -14.28 7.22
C LEU A 331 22.09 -13.82 5.97
N SER A 332 21.40 -13.16 5.03
CA SER A 332 22.05 -12.59 3.85
C SER A 332 23.06 -11.48 4.23
N ILE A 333 22.77 -10.67 5.26
CA ILE A 333 23.73 -9.66 5.75
C ILE A 333 24.94 -10.33 6.40
N LEU A 334 24.72 -11.36 7.22
CA LEU A 334 25.79 -12.15 7.85
C LEU A 334 26.76 -12.73 6.81
N ASN A 335 26.22 -13.46 5.82
CA ASN A 335 27.02 -14.11 4.78
C ASN A 335 27.73 -13.11 3.84
N LYS A 336 27.17 -11.92 3.65
CA LYS A 336 27.81 -10.83 2.87
C LYS A 336 28.77 -9.97 3.69
N SER A 337 28.96 -10.27 4.98
CA SER A 337 29.89 -9.51 5.81
C SER A 337 31.35 -9.77 5.41
N ASP A 338 32.23 -8.81 5.70
CA ASP A 338 33.66 -8.93 5.38
C ASP A 338 34.37 -10.02 6.21
N ALA A 339 33.67 -10.61 7.18
CA ALA A 339 34.15 -11.77 7.94
C ALA A 339 34.23 -13.04 7.09
N PHE A 340 33.36 -13.20 6.08
CA PHE A 340 33.27 -14.39 5.22
C PHE A 340 33.75 -14.12 3.78
N LYS A 341 33.93 -12.85 3.39
CA LYS A 341 34.51 -12.49 2.08
C LYS A 341 35.98 -12.87 1.95
N PRO A 342 36.47 -13.05 0.70
CA PRO A 342 37.88 -13.24 0.41
C PRO A 342 38.75 -12.15 1.06
N LYS A 343 39.90 -12.56 1.59
CA LYS A 343 40.90 -11.68 2.19
C LYS A 343 42.13 -11.66 1.31
N ASP A 344 42.51 -10.50 0.79
CA ASP A 344 43.66 -10.36 -0.13
C ASP A 344 43.55 -11.32 -1.34
N GLY A 345 42.33 -11.48 -1.87
CA GLY A 345 42.01 -12.41 -2.97
C GLY A 345 41.95 -13.89 -2.57
N GLN A 346 42.28 -14.25 -1.32
CA GLN A 346 42.17 -15.61 -0.81
C GLN A 346 40.74 -15.87 -0.31
N PRO A 347 40.01 -16.89 -0.82
CA PRO A 347 38.75 -17.32 -0.23
C PRO A 347 38.88 -17.58 1.26
N ARG A 348 37.85 -17.18 2.01
CA ARG A 348 37.99 -17.07 3.47
C ARG A 348 38.20 -18.43 4.14
N ILE A 349 37.56 -19.48 3.62
CA ILE A 349 37.76 -20.85 4.10
C ILE A 349 39.22 -21.29 3.98
N HIS A 350 39.85 -21.06 2.83
CA HIS A 350 41.28 -21.31 2.65
C HIS A 350 42.14 -20.48 3.59
N HIS A 351 41.78 -19.21 3.82
CA HIS A 351 42.50 -18.37 4.77
C HIS A 351 42.50 -19.01 6.16
N TRP A 352 41.33 -19.39 6.70
CA TRP A 352 41.25 -20.04 8.01
C TRP A 352 42.05 -21.34 8.09
N PHE A 353 41.95 -22.20 7.07
CA PHE A 353 42.75 -23.43 7.01
C PHE A 353 44.26 -23.14 6.96
N SER A 354 44.70 -22.12 6.22
CA SER A 354 46.13 -21.77 6.13
C SER A 354 46.72 -21.23 7.43
N ILE A 355 45.95 -20.49 8.23
CA ILE A 355 46.43 -19.85 9.48
C ILE A 355 46.08 -20.64 10.75
N ALA A 356 45.35 -21.75 10.62
CA ALA A 356 44.94 -22.58 11.75
C ALA A 356 46.16 -23.08 12.53
N LYS A 357 46.02 -23.12 13.86
CA LYS A 357 47.04 -23.64 14.79
C LYS A 357 46.45 -24.82 15.57
N LYS A 358 47.31 -25.53 16.30
CA LYS A 358 46.87 -26.56 17.25
C LYS A 358 45.78 -26.02 18.17
N GLY A 359 44.64 -26.71 18.19
CA GLY A 359 43.42 -26.35 18.93
C GLY A 359 42.34 -25.60 18.12
N HIS A 360 42.59 -25.23 16.85
CA HIS A 360 41.56 -24.59 16.01
C HIS A 360 40.66 -25.59 15.27
N ILE A 361 40.84 -26.90 15.49
CA ILE A 361 40.07 -27.93 14.78
C ILE A 361 38.55 -27.74 14.97
N GLY A 362 38.09 -27.46 16.20
CA GLY A 362 36.67 -27.23 16.47
C GLY A 362 36.09 -26.04 15.71
N PHE A 363 36.87 -24.98 15.50
CA PHE A 363 36.45 -23.87 14.65
C PHE A 363 36.32 -24.30 13.18
N LEU A 364 37.32 -25.00 12.65
CA LEU A 364 37.24 -25.49 11.26
C LEU A 364 36.06 -26.43 11.06
N GLU A 365 35.78 -27.32 12.03
CA GLU A 365 34.60 -28.19 12.01
C GLU A 365 33.30 -27.38 11.98
N HIS A 366 33.13 -26.40 12.87
CA HIS A 366 31.94 -25.54 12.87
C HIS A 366 31.75 -24.80 11.55
N MET A 367 32.83 -24.24 10.98
CA MET A 367 32.77 -23.57 9.68
C MET A 367 32.41 -24.50 8.52
N ILE A 368 32.75 -25.79 8.60
CA ILE A 368 32.36 -26.80 7.61
C ILE A 368 30.91 -27.24 7.83
N ASP A 369 30.49 -27.39 9.08
CA ASP A 369 29.23 -28.03 9.42
C ASP A 369 28.02 -27.09 9.47
N SER A 370 28.22 -25.79 9.71
CA SER A 370 27.12 -24.83 9.86
C SER A 370 26.27 -24.74 8.59
N SER A 371 24.95 -24.90 8.73
CA SER A 371 23.99 -24.75 7.63
C SER A 371 23.59 -23.30 7.34
N TYR A 372 23.97 -22.37 8.22
CA TYR A 372 23.65 -20.95 8.12
C TYR A 372 24.70 -20.14 7.35
N LEU A 373 25.86 -20.75 7.11
CA LEU A 373 27.00 -20.12 6.44
C LEU A 373 27.14 -20.63 5.00
N GLU A 374 27.11 -19.70 4.06
CA GLU A 374 27.26 -19.95 2.63
C GLU A 374 28.75 -20.03 2.27
N ILE A 375 29.38 -21.16 2.61
CA ILE A 375 30.80 -21.41 2.34
C ILE A 375 30.94 -22.42 1.20
N ASP A 376 31.53 -21.99 0.09
CA ASP A 376 31.91 -22.90 -1.00
C ASP A 376 33.21 -23.63 -0.66
N LEU A 377 33.11 -24.92 -0.35
CA LEU A 377 34.26 -25.78 -0.06
C LEU A 377 35.08 -26.12 -1.32
N ASN A 378 34.52 -25.92 -2.52
CA ASN A 378 35.13 -26.26 -3.81
C ASN A 378 35.83 -25.09 -4.51
N GLU A 379 35.64 -23.88 -3.98
CA GLU A 379 36.33 -22.67 -4.43
C GLU A 379 37.85 -22.91 -4.35
N LYS A 380 38.59 -22.46 -5.36
CA LYS A 380 40.05 -22.62 -5.41
C LYS A 380 40.73 -21.51 -4.62
N SER A 381 41.88 -21.83 -4.05
CA SER A 381 42.75 -20.84 -3.41
C SER A 381 43.21 -19.78 -4.44
N LYS A 382 43.71 -18.63 -3.99
CA LYS A 382 44.31 -17.62 -4.90
C LYS A 382 45.50 -18.15 -5.71
N ASP A 383 46.12 -19.23 -5.23
CA ASP A 383 47.25 -19.93 -5.85
C ASP A 383 46.78 -21.19 -6.60
N ASP A 384 45.48 -21.26 -6.95
CA ASP A 384 44.80 -22.37 -7.66
C ASP A 384 44.88 -23.74 -6.95
N LYS A 385 45.01 -23.74 -5.62
CA LYS A 385 45.04 -24.98 -4.82
C LYS A 385 43.64 -25.39 -4.38
N THR A 386 43.40 -26.69 -4.25
CA THR A 386 42.19 -27.18 -3.55
C THR A 386 42.23 -26.87 -2.05
N LEU A 387 41.04 -26.91 -1.42
CA LEU A 387 40.95 -26.79 0.03
C LEU A 387 41.67 -27.95 0.73
N LEU A 388 41.65 -29.14 0.13
CA LEU A 388 42.42 -30.29 0.62
C LEU A 388 43.93 -29.99 0.63
N ALA A 389 44.48 -29.49 -0.48
CA ALA A 389 45.88 -29.08 -0.55
C ALA A 389 46.22 -28.06 0.54
N THR A 390 45.36 -27.05 0.72
CA THR A 390 45.54 -26.02 1.75
C THR A 390 45.53 -26.60 3.16
N MET A 391 44.62 -27.54 3.45
CA MET A 391 44.57 -28.24 4.73
C MET A 391 45.84 -29.07 4.96
N PHE A 392 46.35 -29.74 3.93
CA PHE A 392 47.52 -30.63 4.06
C PHE A 392 48.84 -29.90 4.22
N GLU A 393 49.02 -28.76 3.55
CA GLU A 393 50.19 -27.90 3.70
C GLU A 393 50.30 -27.34 5.13
N ASN A 394 49.18 -27.18 5.84
CA ASN A 394 49.22 -26.75 7.23
C ASN A 394 49.52 -27.92 8.18
N ILE A 395 50.79 -28.03 8.59
CA ILE A 395 51.28 -29.05 9.52
C ILE A 395 50.62 -28.98 10.91
N ALA A 396 50.08 -27.83 11.31
CA ALA A 396 49.48 -27.63 12.64
C ALA A 396 48.05 -28.20 12.75
N ILE A 397 47.42 -28.54 11.63
CA ILE A 397 46.12 -29.21 11.61
C ILE A 397 46.31 -30.70 11.92
N GLU A 398 45.81 -31.11 13.08
CA GLU A 398 45.76 -32.51 13.51
C GLU A 398 44.51 -33.20 12.91
N HIS A 399 44.50 -34.54 12.89
CA HIS A 399 43.35 -35.34 12.43
C HIS A 399 42.83 -34.99 11.01
N LYS A 400 43.71 -34.70 10.04
CA LYS A 400 43.31 -34.29 8.68
C LYS A 400 42.36 -35.26 7.97
N MET A 401 42.50 -36.56 8.19
CA MET A 401 41.59 -37.57 7.62
C MET A 401 40.15 -37.45 8.14
N TRP A 402 39.99 -37.05 9.40
CA TRP A 402 38.68 -36.79 9.99
C TRP A 402 38.02 -35.55 9.36
N LEU A 403 38.78 -34.46 9.20
CA LEU A 403 38.30 -33.26 8.51
C LEU A 403 37.97 -33.52 7.04
N LEU A 404 38.76 -34.35 6.35
CA LEU A 404 38.47 -34.74 4.97
C LEU A 404 37.10 -35.44 4.84
N LYS A 405 36.80 -36.40 5.73
CA LYS A 405 35.47 -37.06 5.74
C LYS A 405 34.35 -36.04 5.93
N ARG A 406 34.52 -35.08 6.84
CA ARG A 406 33.54 -34.00 7.05
C ARG A 406 33.40 -33.09 5.84
N LEU A 407 34.51 -32.70 5.20
CA LEU A 407 34.50 -31.90 3.98
C LEU A 407 33.68 -32.58 2.88
N ILE A 408 33.96 -33.86 2.61
CA ILE A 408 33.23 -34.66 1.62
C ILE A 408 31.74 -34.72 1.97
N ARG A 409 31.42 -35.01 3.24
CA ARG A 409 30.04 -35.03 3.76
C ARG A 409 29.30 -33.71 3.54
N LYS A 410 30.01 -32.59 3.50
CA LYS A 410 29.48 -31.24 3.30
C LYS A 410 29.64 -30.71 1.86
N GLY A 411 29.94 -31.59 0.91
CA GLY A 411 29.91 -31.28 -0.52
C GLY A 411 31.26 -30.87 -1.12
N TYR A 412 32.38 -31.11 -0.43
CA TYR A 412 33.69 -31.02 -1.07
C TYR A 412 33.87 -32.14 -2.11
N ASN A 413 34.09 -31.76 -3.36
CA ASN A 413 34.31 -32.68 -4.47
C ASN A 413 35.81 -32.93 -4.61
N LEU A 414 36.21 -34.19 -4.40
CA LEU A 414 37.60 -34.59 -4.57
C LEU A 414 38.00 -34.50 -6.06
N LYS A 415 39.10 -33.79 -6.36
CA LYS A 415 39.62 -33.60 -7.73
C LYS A 415 40.79 -34.54 -8.00
N LYS A 416 41.13 -34.76 -9.28
CA LYS A 416 42.29 -35.59 -9.67
C LYS A 416 43.63 -35.13 -9.05
N GLU A 417 43.80 -33.82 -8.89
CA GLU A 417 44.97 -33.23 -8.24
C GLU A 417 45.08 -33.58 -6.75
N ASP A 418 43.96 -33.93 -6.10
CA ASP A 418 43.94 -34.36 -4.69
C ASP A 418 44.49 -35.78 -4.50
N GLU A 419 44.51 -36.61 -5.55
CA GLU A 419 44.99 -38.00 -5.49
C GLU A 419 46.46 -38.09 -5.08
N ALA A 420 47.27 -37.14 -5.54
CA ALA A 420 48.69 -37.03 -5.20
C ALA A 420 48.91 -36.65 -3.73
N ILE A 421 47.96 -35.92 -3.14
CA ILE A 421 47.98 -35.57 -1.71
C ILE A 421 47.56 -36.79 -0.89
N LEU A 422 46.48 -37.48 -1.30
CA LEU A 422 46.03 -38.73 -0.68
C LEU A 422 47.12 -39.80 -0.63
N ALA A 423 47.91 -39.94 -1.70
CA ALA A 423 49.02 -40.90 -1.76
C ALA A 423 50.14 -40.61 -0.74
N GLN A 424 50.29 -39.36 -0.30
CA GLN A 424 51.26 -38.98 0.74
C GLN A 424 50.74 -39.29 2.15
N ILE A 425 49.43 -39.45 2.31
CA ILE A 425 48.75 -39.61 3.59
C ILE A 425 48.55 -41.09 3.89
N GLU A 426 48.01 -41.81 2.91
CA GLU A 426 47.79 -43.24 3.02
C GLU A 426 48.92 -43.98 2.32
N THR A 427 49.92 -44.35 3.12
CA THR A 427 51.13 -45.01 2.61
C THR A 427 50.94 -46.50 2.38
N ASP A 428 49.91 -47.13 2.96
CA ASP A 428 49.58 -48.51 2.64
C ASP A 428 48.88 -48.55 1.27
N PRO A 429 49.45 -49.21 0.24
CA PRO A 429 48.90 -49.15 -1.11
C PRO A 429 47.46 -49.69 -1.23
N ILE A 430 47.06 -50.60 -0.34
CA ILE A 430 45.74 -51.25 -0.34
C ILE A 430 44.72 -50.32 0.33
N GLU A 431 45.12 -49.69 1.44
CA GLU A 431 44.28 -48.70 2.10
C GLU A 431 44.13 -47.44 1.25
N TYR A 432 45.17 -47.03 0.51
CA TYR A 432 45.12 -45.91 -0.42
C TYR A 432 44.13 -46.18 -1.55
N GLU A 433 44.26 -47.33 -2.22
CA GLU A 433 43.38 -47.70 -3.32
C GLU A 433 41.91 -47.79 -2.88
N SER A 434 41.64 -48.40 -1.72
CA SER A 434 40.28 -48.49 -1.21
C SER A 434 39.71 -47.14 -0.78
N THR A 435 40.52 -46.27 -0.19
CA THR A 435 40.12 -44.92 0.23
C THR A 435 39.84 -44.03 -0.97
N LEU A 436 40.67 -44.10 -2.01
CA LEU A 436 40.48 -43.37 -3.25
C LEU A 436 39.14 -43.73 -3.92
N ILE A 437 38.83 -45.04 -4.00
CA ILE A 437 37.56 -45.51 -4.57
C ILE A 437 36.37 -45.03 -3.75
N VAL A 438 36.42 -45.17 -2.43
CA VAL A 438 35.34 -44.68 -1.55
C VAL A 438 35.12 -43.18 -1.71
N PHE A 439 36.19 -42.38 -1.84
CA PHE A 439 36.03 -40.95 -2.06
C PHE A 439 35.47 -40.59 -3.43
N HIS A 440 35.86 -41.30 -4.50
CA HIS A 440 35.25 -41.09 -5.81
C HIS A 440 33.76 -41.43 -5.81
N LEU A 441 33.38 -42.53 -5.16
CA LEU A 441 31.96 -42.89 -5.00
C LEU A 441 31.21 -41.84 -4.17
N ALA A 442 31.85 -41.22 -3.19
CA ALA A 442 31.23 -40.15 -2.40
C ALA A 442 30.88 -38.91 -3.25
N ASN A 443 31.69 -38.57 -4.26
CA ASN A 443 31.38 -37.49 -5.20
C ASN A 443 30.13 -37.78 -6.07
N GLU A 444 29.74 -39.06 -6.21
CA GLU A 444 28.56 -39.47 -6.98
C GLU A 444 27.27 -39.46 -6.13
N LEU A 445 27.39 -39.27 -4.81
CA LEU A 445 26.27 -39.33 -3.88
C LEU A 445 25.70 -37.93 -3.56
N ASN A 446 24.37 -37.83 -3.59
CA ASN A 446 23.64 -36.67 -3.13
C ASN A 446 23.13 -36.91 -1.71
N GLY A 447 23.83 -36.38 -0.70
CA GLY A 447 23.37 -36.34 0.69
C GLY A 447 24.36 -36.89 1.70
N CYS A 448 24.47 -36.20 2.84
CA CYS A 448 25.40 -36.54 3.91
C CYS A 448 25.17 -37.95 4.50
N TYR A 449 23.92 -38.39 4.60
CA TYR A 449 23.56 -39.70 5.13
C TYR A 449 24.14 -40.87 4.32
N LEU A 450 24.03 -40.81 2.98
CA LEU A 450 24.59 -41.85 2.10
C LEU A 450 26.12 -41.86 2.13
N ILE A 451 26.74 -40.69 2.30
CA ILE A 451 28.19 -40.57 2.46
C ILE A 451 28.63 -41.22 3.78
N ASP A 452 27.89 -41.02 4.87
CA ASP A 452 28.16 -41.66 6.16
C ASP A 452 28.01 -43.20 6.04
N GLU A 453 26.92 -43.70 5.44
CA GLU A 453 26.74 -45.14 5.15
C GLU A 453 27.88 -45.70 4.28
N LEU A 454 28.33 -44.96 3.27
CA LEU A 454 29.43 -45.36 2.40
C LEU A 454 30.73 -45.58 3.18
N PHE A 455 31.03 -44.70 4.13
CA PHE A 455 32.20 -44.86 4.99
C PHE A 455 32.05 -46.01 5.98
N GLU A 456 30.86 -46.22 6.56
CA GLU A 456 30.58 -47.33 7.48
C GLU A 456 30.67 -48.69 6.78
N HIS A 457 30.14 -48.79 5.56
CA HIS A 457 30.10 -50.01 4.77
C HIS A 457 31.28 -50.13 3.78
N LYS A 458 32.37 -49.37 3.97
CA LYS A 458 33.57 -49.38 3.12
C LYS A 458 34.05 -50.79 2.73
N PRO A 459 34.17 -51.77 3.64
CA PRO A 459 34.63 -53.11 3.27
C PRO A 459 33.69 -53.83 2.31
N LEU A 460 32.38 -53.75 2.53
CA LEU A 460 31.37 -54.34 1.64
C LEU A 460 31.42 -53.69 0.25
N VAL A 461 31.50 -52.36 0.20
CA VAL A 461 31.65 -51.60 -1.04
C VAL A 461 32.92 -52.02 -1.78
N CYS A 462 34.05 -52.22 -1.08
CA CYS A 462 35.28 -52.73 -1.68
C CYS A 462 35.11 -54.13 -2.30
N ILE A 463 34.27 -55.01 -1.72
CA ILE A 463 33.96 -56.33 -2.31
C ILE A 463 33.20 -56.18 -3.63
N ILE A 464 32.20 -55.29 -3.66
CA ILE A 464 31.39 -55.04 -4.86
C ILE A 464 32.24 -54.37 -5.94
N GLU A 465 33.02 -53.35 -5.59
CA GLU A 465 33.97 -52.69 -6.49
C GLU A 465 35.04 -53.64 -7.01
N SER A 466 35.45 -54.60 -6.17
CA SER A 466 36.38 -55.64 -6.60
C SER A 466 35.81 -56.43 -7.77
N ALA A 467 34.53 -56.80 -7.67
CA ALA A 467 33.83 -57.52 -8.73
C ALA A 467 33.62 -56.66 -9.97
N LYS A 468 33.14 -55.43 -9.80
CA LYS A 468 32.88 -54.48 -10.89
C LYS A 468 34.13 -54.19 -11.74
N ARG A 469 35.32 -54.16 -11.10
CA ARG A 469 36.60 -53.82 -11.75
C ARG A 469 37.46 -55.04 -12.13
N ASP A 470 36.99 -56.25 -11.86
CA ASP A 470 37.78 -57.50 -11.92
C ASP A 470 39.17 -57.38 -11.28
N LYS A 471 39.24 -56.72 -10.12
CA LYS A 471 40.48 -56.49 -9.35
C LYS A 471 40.15 -56.48 -7.87
N ILE A 472 40.81 -57.30 -7.06
CA ILE A 472 40.59 -57.29 -5.60
C ILE A 472 41.13 -55.97 -5.01
N ILE A 473 40.25 -55.22 -4.36
CA ILE A 473 40.46 -53.86 -3.82
C ILE A 473 40.20 -53.86 -2.32
N GLY A 474 41.05 -53.18 -1.53
CA GLY A 474 40.86 -53.04 -0.08
C GLY A 474 41.17 -54.29 0.74
N TYR A 475 41.64 -55.37 0.10
CA TYR A 475 42.01 -56.61 0.79
C TYR A 475 43.40 -57.09 0.33
N ARG A 476 44.15 -57.70 1.27
CA ARG A 476 45.50 -58.22 1.03
C ARG A 476 45.51 -59.57 0.29
N TYR A 477 44.81 -59.67 -0.84
CA TYR A 477 44.83 -60.84 -1.73
C TYR A 477 45.48 -60.50 -3.07
N GLN A 478 46.24 -61.43 -3.63
CA GLN A 478 46.79 -61.31 -4.98
C GLN A 478 45.68 -61.40 -6.04
N LYS A 479 45.90 -60.83 -7.23
CA LYS A 479 44.94 -60.85 -8.36
C LYS A 479 44.42 -62.24 -8.74
N THR A 480 45.18 -63.30 -8.44
CA THR A 480 44.83 -64.70 -8.73
C THR A 480 44.03 -65.38 -7.61
N GLN A 481 43.94 -64.78 -6.42
CA GLN A 481 43.40 -65.41 -5.21
C GLN A 481 41.89 -65.20 -5.02
N TRP A 482 41.13 -65.16 -6.12
CA TRP A 482 39.67 -64.97 -6.11
C TRP A 482 38.91 -66.00 -5.26
N ILE A 483 39.35 -67.26 -5.24
CA ILE A 483 38.75 -68.30 -4.39
C ILE A 483 38.94 -68.00 -2.89
N ALA A 484 40.14 -67.58 -2.49
CA ALA A 484 40.40 -67.24 -1.09
C ALA A 484 39.61 -65.99 -0.68
N PHE A 485 39.54 -64.99 -1.57
CA PHE A 485 38.76 -63.78 -1.37
C PHE A 485 37.26 -64.06 -1.24
N ALA A 486 36.67 -64.81 -2.17
CA ALA A 486 35.25 -65.18 -2.10
C ALA A 486 34.92 -66.03 -0.86
N ASN A 487 35.83 -66.93 -0.46
CA ASN A 487 35.72 -67.71 0.77
C ASN A 487 35.77 -66.84 2.04
N ASN A 488 36.46 -65.71 2.01
CA ASN A 488 36.48 -64.73 3.09
C ASN A 488 35.20 -63.88 3.07
N ALA A 489 34.78 -63.40 1.89
CA ALA A 489 33.56 -62.62 1.70
C ALA A 489 32.32 -63.36 2.26
N ILE A 490 32.10 -64.62 1.87
CA ILE A 490 30.94 -65.40 2.36
C ILE A 490 31.00 -65.72 3.86
N HIS A 491 32.21 -65.76 4.43
CA HIS A 491 32.39 -66.09 5.84
C HIS A 491 32.22 -64.86 6.74
N SER A 492 32.87 -63.75 6.38
CA SER A 492 32.95 -62.53 7.17
C SER A 492 31.80 -61.55 6.89
N TYR A 493 31.13 -61.69 5.74
CA TYR A 493 30.02 -60.82 5.32
C TYR A 493 28.78 -61.65 4.95
N ALA A 494 28.55 -62.74 5.69
CA ALA A 494 27.41 -63.64 5.47
C ALA A 494 26.07 -62.89 5.50
N ASP A 495 25.91 -61.91 6.38
CA ASP A 495 24.69 -61.10 6.51
C ASP A 495 24.47 -60.12 5.34
N TYR A 496 25.43 -60.00 4.42
CA TYR A 496 25.37 -59.17 3.21
C TYR A 496 25.61 -59.97 1.92
N TRP A 497 25.65 -61.30 2.04
CA TRP A 497 26.07 -62.18 0.95
C TRP A 497 25.13 -62.11 -0.25
N SER A 498 23.83 -61.86 -0.05
CA SER A 498 22.88 -61.70 -1.16
C SER A 498 23.31 -60.61 -2.15
N TYR A 499 23.80 -59.47 -1.65
CA TYR A 499 24.32 -58.37 -2.46
C TYR A 499 25.62 -58.76 -3.16
N ILE A 500 26.53 -59.42 -2.44
CA ILE A 500 27.83 -59.87 -2.97
C ILE A 500 27.64 -60.92 -4.06
N GLU A 501 26.77 -61.90 -3.84
CA GLU A 501 26.42 -62.93 -4.82
C GLU A 501 25.85 -62.31 -6.09
N LYS A 502 24.95 -61.34 -5.95
CA LYS A 502 24.38 -60.62 -7.08
C LYS A 502 25.43 -59.83 -7.85
N ALA A 503 26.30 -59.09 -7.16
CA ALA A 503 27.41 -58.40 -7.78
C ALA A 503 28.34 -59.36 -8.53
N PHE A 504 28.69 -60.50 -7.92
CA PHE A 504 29.56 -61.49 -8.54
C PHE A 504 28.94 -62.09 -9.80
N LYS A 505 27.63 -62.36 -9.79
CA LYS A 505 26.90 -62.84 -10.96
C LYS A 505 26.85 -61.78 -12.07
N ASN A 506 26.45 -60.56 -11.72
CA ASN A 506 26.29 -59.46 -12.67
C ASN A 506 27.61 -59.07 -13.35
N TYR A 507 28.71 -58.99 -12.60
CA TYR A 507 30.02 -58.58 -13.12
C TYR A 507 30.90 -59.75 -13.59
N GLY A 508 30.35 -60.96 -13.74
CA GLY A 508 31.06 -62.11 -14.32
C GLY A 508 32.11 -62.79 -13.43
N ILE A 509 32.23 -62.38 -12.16
CA ILE A 509 33.11 -63.05 -11.18
C ILE A 509 32.60 -64.44 -10.83
N TRP A 510 31.29 -64.66 -10.87
CA TRP A 510 30.69 -65.95 -10.51
C TRP A 510 31.22 -67.12 -11.36
N GLU A 511 31.20 -66.97 -12.69
CA GLU A 511 31.72 -67.98 -13.61
C GLU A 511 33.22 -68.21 -13.42
N LYS A 512 33.96 -67.12 -13.17
CA LYS A 512 35.39 -67.18 -12.84
C LYS A 512 35.64 -68.00 -11.57
N LEU A 513 34.82 -67.83 -10.52
CA LEU A 513 34.93 -68.62 -9.30
C LEU A 513 34.60 -70.10 -9.55
N MET A 514 33.56 -70.40 -10.34
CA MET A 514 33.20 -71.79 -10.67
C MET A 514 34.31 -72.52 -11.44
N LEU A 515 34.96 -71.84 -12.38
CA LEU A 515 36.11 -72.38 -13.12
C LEU A 515 37.35 -72.60 -12.24
N LEU A 516 37.61 -71.68 -11.29
CA LEU A 516 38.80 -71.72 -10.44
C LEU A 516 38.67 -72.68 -9.26
N ASP A 517 37.46 -73.01 -8.80
CA ASP A 517 37.22 -73.81 -7.57
C ASP A 517 37.41 -75.33 -7.77
N LYS A 518 38.57 -75.74 -8.27
CA LYS A 518 38.91 -77.16 -8.52
C LYS A 518 38.78 -78.06 -7.28
N LYS A 519 39.03 -77.49 -6.10
CA LYS A 519 38.93 -78.19 -4.80
C LYS A 519 37.54 -78.09 -4.16
N LYS A 520 36.57 -77.46 -4.82
CA LYS A 520 35.20 -77.24 -4.36
C LYS A 520 35.12 -76.56 -2.98
N THR A 521 36.10 -75.74 -2.64
CA THR A 521 36.19 -75.09 -1.33
C THR A 521 35.15 -73.99 -1.17
N PHE A 522 34.98 -73.17 -2.21
CA PHE A 522 33.98 -72.11 -2.25
C PHE A 522 32.57 -72.71 -2.39
N GLN A 523 32.39 -73.69 -3.28
CA GLN A 523 31.11 -74.39 -3.44
C GLN A 523 30.63 -75.05 -2.14
N LYS A 524 31.52 -75.63 -1.34
CA LYS A 524 31.18 -76.18 -0.01
C LYS A 524 30.73 -75.11 0.98
N LYS A 525 31.38 -73.94 1.01
CA LYS A 525 30.96 -72.81 1.86
C LYS A 525 29.61 -72.24 1.40
N LEU A 526 29.39 -72.13 0.09
CA LEU A 526 28.14 -71.69 -0.49
C LEU A 526 26.99 -72.63 -0.15
N ALA A 527 27.19 -73.96 -0.30
CA ALA A 527 26.21 -74.95 0.10
C ALA A 527 25.87 -74.86 1.60
N LYS A 528 26.90 -74.66 2.45
CA LYS A 528 26.68 -74.44 3.89
C LYS A 528 25.89 -73.17 4.15
N PHE A 529 26.22 -72.07 3.50
CA PHE A 529 25.52 -70.79 3.61
C PHE A 529 24.04 -70.94 3.28
N HIS A 530 23.72 -71.53 2.12
CA HIS A 530 22.32 -71.75 1.71
C HIS A 530 21.57 -72.70 2.65
N ALA A 531 22.24 -73.71 3.22
CA ALA A 531 21.64 -74.59 4.21
C ALA A 531 21.34 -73.87 5.53
N THR A 532 22.18 -72.90 5.93
CA THR A 532 21.96 -72.10 7.15
C THR A 532 21.04 -70.90 6.96
N ASN A 533 20.88 -70.43 5.72
CA ASN A 533 20.05 -69.30 5.31
C ASN A 533 20.07 -68.10 6.30
N PRO A 534 21.25 -67.50 6.56
CA PRO A 534 21.36 -66.42 7.55
C PRO A 534 20.55 -65.18 7.12
N LYS A 535 19.96 -64.48 8.09
CA LYS A 535 19.18 -63.25 7.85
C LYS A 535 20.09 -62.20 7.21
N GLN A 536 19.70 -61.68 6.06
CA GLN A 536 20.45 -60.61 5.39
C GLN A 536 20.02 -59.25 5.94
N LYS A 537 20.97 -58.33 6.08
CA LYS A 537 20.72 -56.95 6.52
C LYS A 537 20.33 -56.06 5.35
N ALA A 538 19.47 -55.08 5.60
CA ALA A 538 19.01 -54.10 4.62
C ALA A 538 19.44 -52.66 4.96
N ASP A 539 20.31 -52.49 5.96
CA ASP A 539 20.80 -51.22 6.47
C ASP A 539 21.64 -50.41 5.47
N CYS A 540 22.15 -51.01 4.39
CA CYS A 540 22.87 -50.32 3.31
C CYS A 540 22.17 -50.42 1.95
N LEU A 541 20.89 -50.84 1.90
CA LEU A 541 20.18 -51.08 0.65
C LEU A 541 20.07 -49.81 -0.20
N LEU A 542 19.79 -48.67 0.43
CA LEU A 542 19.65 -47.38 -0.26
C LEU A 542 20.99 -46.94 -0.88
N LEU A 543 22.09 -47.02 -0.12
CA LEU A 543 23.44 -46.77 -0.63
C LEU A 543 23.75 -47.66 -1.84
N LEU A 544 23.57 -48.97 -1.72
CA LEU A 544 23.92 -49.92 -2.79
C LEU A 544 23.06 -49.70 -4.04
N ASN A 545 21.76 -49.43 -3.88
CA ASN A 545 20.87 -49.12 -5.02
C ASN A 545 21.20 -47.79 -5.70
N THR A 546 21.80 -46.85 -4.95
CA THR A 546 22.23 -45.55 -5.48
C THR A 546 23.54 -45.69 -6.26
N LEU A 547 24.54 -46.37 -5.70
CA LEU A 547 25.86 -46.56 -6.34
C LEU A 547 25.85 -47.61 -7.46
N TYR A 548 24.99 -48.63 -7.35
CA TYR A 548 24.92 -49.77 -8.25
C TYR A 548 23.48 -50.03 -8.71
N PRO A 549 22.87 -49.10 -9.46
CA PRO A 549 21.50 -49.27 -9.95
C PRO A 549 21.29 -50.55 -10.77
N GLU A 550 22.34 -51.03 -11.44
CA GLU A 550 22.39 -52.31 -12.16
C GLU A 550 22.21 -53.55 -11.25
N LEU A 551 22.40 -53.39 -9.93
CA LEU A 551 22.22 -54.45 -8.94
C LEU A 551 20.90 -54.33 -8.17
N LYS A 552 19.99 -53.41 -8.55
CA LYS A 552 18.71 -53.18 -7.85
C LYS A 552 17.90 -54.46 -7.70
N HIS A 553 17.43 -54.73 -6.48
CA HIS A 553 16.53 -55.85 -6.19
C HIS A 553 15.11 -55.49 -6.61
N ASP A 554 14.49 -56.33 -7.45
CA ASP A 554 13.12 -56.10 -7.98
C ASP A 554 12.01 -56.29 -6.92
N ASP A 555 12.37 -56.61 -5.67
CA ASP A 555 11.41 -56.90 -4.60
C ASP A 555 11.73 -56.12 -3.33
N GLU A 556 11.11 -54.94 -3.20
CA GLU A 556 11.00 -54.23 -1.92
C GLU A 556 10.10 -55.01 -0.92
N SER A 557 9.31 -55.98 -1.40
CA SER A 557 8.34 -56.72 -0.61
C SER A 557 8.93 -57.79 0.33
N VAL A 558 10.17 -58.23 0.11
CA VAL A 558 10.79 -59.35 0.85
C VAL A 558 11.52 -58.89 2.13
N TRP A 559 11.80 -57.58 2.27
CA TRP A 559 12.65 -57.07 3.35
C TRP A 559 11.89 -56.40 4.50
N TYR A 560 10.61 -56.06 4.32
CA TYR A 560 9.76 -55.43 5.34
C TYR A 560 8.90 -56.40 6.17
N LEU A 561 9.01 -57.70 5.94
CA LEU A 561 8.38 -58.74 6.76
C LEU A 561 9.47 -59.58 7.46
N ASN A 562 10.04 -59.03 8.54
CA ASN A 562 10.44 -59.74 9.78
C ASN A 562 11.30 -58.87 10.71
#